data_AF-A0A1E5L832-F1
#
_entry.id   AF-A0A1E5L832-F1
#
_cell.length_a   1.000
_cell.length_b   1.000
_cell.length_c   1.000
_cell.angle_alpha   90.00
_cell.angle_beta   90.00
_cell.angle_gamma   90.00
#
_symmetry.space_group_name_H-M   'P 1'
#
loop_
_entity.id
_entity.type
_entity.pdbx_description
1 polymer ?
#
loop_
_entity_poly.entity_id
_entity_poly.type
_entity_poly.pdbx_seq_one_letter_code
_entity_poly.pdbx_strand_id
1 'polypeptide(L)' 'MTKKLKSRSNEPIIILPPKVYIRETGETVPMTDEHRKILAKRKDQLLINLAKQEVMKELGYGS' A
#
# COMPACT_ATOMS: atom_id res chain seq x y z
N MET A 1 -4.71 32.90 36.62
CA MET A 1 -5.20 31.58 36.17
C MET A 1 -4.05 30.82 35.50
N THR A 2 -3.39 29.90 36.20
CA THR A 2 -2.28 29.11 35.67
C THR A 2 -2.81 27.92 34.88
N LYS A 3 -2.61 27.92 33.56
CA LYS A 3 -2.96 26.79 32.68
C LYS A 3 -2.07 25.59 33.05
N LYS A 4 -2.65 24.56 33.66
CA LYS A 4 -1.99 23.26 33.88
C LYS A 4 -1.67 22.65 32.52
N LEU A 5 -0.37 22.55 32.17
CA LEU A 5 0.10 21.73 31.07
C LEU A 5 -0.20 20.27 31.43
N LYS A 6 -1.16 19.63 30.75
CA LYS A 6 -1.39 18.19 30.88
C LYS A 6 -0.11 17.47 30.43
N SER A 7 0.52 16.74 31.35
CA SER A 7 1.65 15.87 31.08
C SER A 7 1.27 14.89 29.97
N ARG A 8 1.97 14.97 28.84
CA ARG A 8 1.86 13.98 27.76
C ARG A 8 2.30 12.63 28.32
N SER A 9 1.54 11.56 28.07
CA SER A 9 1.91 10.22 28.49
C SER A 9 3.29 9.86 27.91
N ASN A 10 4.13 9.19 28.70
CA ASN A 10 5.46 8.70 28.33
C ASN A 10 5.39 7.47 27.38
N GLU A 11 4.33 7.34 26.60
CA GLU A 11 4.22 6.26 25.62
C GLU A 11 5.20 6.54 24.47
N PRO A 12 6.03 5.56 24.07
CA PRO A 12 6.94 5.75 22.95
C PRO A 12 6.12 6.02 21.69
N ILE A 13 6.29 7.21 21.13
CA ILE A 13 5.64 7.59 19.88
C ILE A 13 6.31 6.78 18.76
N ILE A 14 5.65 5.72 18.32
CA ILE A 14 6.08 4.95 17.15
C ILE A 14 5.74 5.80 15.92
N ILE A 15 6.75 6.49 15.38
CA ILE A 15 6.61 7.22 14.12
C ILE A 15 6.72 6.20 12.99
N LEU A 16 5.58 5.85 12.40
CA LEU A 16 5.56 5.00 11.21
C LEU A 16 6.12 5.78 10.01
N PRO A 17 6.90 5.13 9.12
CA PRO A 17 7.41 5.77 7.92
C PRO A 17 6.25 6.27 7.03
N PRO A 18 6.45 7.40 6.33
CA PRO A 18 5.42 7.95 5.45
C PRO A 18 5.09 6.97 4.33
N LYS A 19 3.79 6.79 4.07
CA LYS A 19 3.34 6.00 2.93
C LYS A 19 3.70 6.73 1.64
N VAL A 20 4.53 6.11 0.80
CA VAL A 20 5.01 6.67 -0.47
C VAL A 20 4.48 5.88 -1.66
N TYR A 21 4.24 6.57 -2.78
CA TYR A 21 3.89 5.99 -4.06
C TYR A 21 5.05 6.26 -5.03
N ILE A 22 5.48 5.22 -5.75
CA ILE A 22 6.51 5.33 -6.78
C ILE A 22 5.79 5.45 -8.12
N ARG A 23 5.97 6.58 -8.79
CA ARG A 23 5.44 6.79 -10.14
C ARG A 23 6.18 5.93 -11.14
N GLU A 24 5.57 5.74 -12.31
CA GLU A 24 6.22 5.02 -13.43
C GLU A 24 7.49 5.73 -13.91
N THR A 25 7.57 7.04 -13.71
CA THR A 25 8.77 7.86 -13.96
C THR A 25 9.89 7.67 -12.94
N GLY A 26 9.68 6.86 -11.89
CA GLY A 26 10.65 6.61 -10.82
C GLY A 26 10.61 7.60 -9.66
N GLU A 27 9.77 8.64 -9.74
CA GLU A 27 9.63 9.63 -8.67
C GLU A 27 8.88 9.07 -7.46
N THR A 28 9.40 9.34 -6.26
CA THR A 28 8.70 9.05 -4.99
C THR A 28 7.84 10.24 -4.58
N VAL A 29 6.54 10.04 -4.48
CA VAL A 29 5.58 11.06 -4.03
C VAL A 29 4.80 10.58 -2.80
N PRO A 30 4.29 11.49 -1.95
CA PRO A 30 3.39 11.11 -0.87
C PRO A 30 2.18 10.32 -1.41
N MET A 31 1.84 9.21 -0.74
CA MET A 31 0.75 8.36 -1.20
C MET A 31 -0.61 8.99 -0.86
N THR A 32 -1.34 9.41 -1.89
CA THR A 32 -2.70 9.96 -1.80
C THR A 32 -3.75 8.84 -1.83
N ASP A 33 -5.01 9.17 -1.54
CA ASP A 33 -6.14 8.22 -1.64
C ASP A 33 -6.36 7.70 -3.06
N GLU A 34 -6.07 8.51 -4.07
CA GLU A 34 -6.21 8.13 -5.47
C GLU A 34 -5.14 7.10 -5.87
N HIS A 35 -3.88 7.32 -5.47
CA HIS A 35 -2.81 6.34 -5.63
C HIS A 35 -3.13 5.00 -4.93
N ARG A 36 -3.78 5.05 -3.76
CA ARG A 36 -4.25 3.82 -3.06
C ARG A 36 -5.27 3.05 -3.89
N LYS A 37 -6.25 3.73 -4.50
CA LYS A 37 -7.27 3.08 -5.36
C LYS A 37 -6.64 2.43 -6.60
N ILE A 38 -5.68 3.10 -7.23
CA ILE A 38 -4.95 2.57 -8.38
C ILE A 38 -4.16 1.31 -8.00
N LEU A 39 -3.45 1.34 -6.86
CA LEU A 39 -2.71 0.18 -6.34
C LEU A 39 -3.63 -1.00 -6.01
N ALA A 40 -4.79 -0.74 -5.39
CA ALA A 40 -5.78 -1.77 -5.11
C ALA A 40 -6.27 -2.45 -6.40
N LYS A 41 -6.62 -1.65 -7.42
CA LYS A 41 -7.05 -2.17 -8.73
C LYS A 41 -5.95 -2.99 -9.43
N ARG A 42 -4.69 -2.55 -9.35
CA ARG A 42 -3.53 -3.30 -9.88
C ARG A 42 -3.32 -4.61 -9.14
N LYS A 43 -3.48 -4.63 -7.82
CA LYS A 43 -3.41 -5.86 -7.02
C LYS A 43 -4.48 -6.86 -7.44
N ASP A 44 -5.72 -6.41 -7.63
CA ASP A 44 -6.82 -7.29 -8.05
C ASP A 44 -6.55 -7.89 -9.44
N GLN A 45 -6.05 -7.07 -10.37
CA GLN A 45 -5.65 -7.53 -11.70
C GLN A 45 -4.50 -8.55 -11.65
N LEU A 46 -3.51 -8.34 -10.77
CA LEU A 46 -2.42 -9.30 -10.57
C LEU A 46 -2.94 -10.64 -10.07
N LEU A 47 -3.85 -10.64 -9.08
CA LEU A 47 -4.47 -11.85 -8.55
C LEU A 47 -5.28 -12.60 -9.63
N ILE A 48 -6.04 -11.87 -10.45
CA ILE A 48 -6.78 -12.46 -11.57
C ILE A 48 -5.81 -13.09 -12.58
N ASN A 49 -4.70 -12.43 -12.89
CA ASN A 49 -3.72 -12.95 -13.84
C ASN A 49 -3.02 -14.20 -13.30
N LEU A 50 -2.67 -14.23 -12.01
CA LEU A 50 -2.11 -15.41 -11.36
C LEU A 50 -3.10 -16.58 -11.39
N ALA A 51 -4.36 -16.33 -11.04
CA ALA A 51 -5.40 -17.37 -11.10
C ALA A 51 -5.58 -17.91 -12.53
N LYS A 52 -5.56 -17.04 -13.55
CA LYS A 52 -5.61 -17.48 -14.96
C LYS A 52 -4.41 -18.33 -15.36
N GLN A 53 -3.20 -17.96 -14.94
CA GLN A 53 -1.99 -18.74 -15.20
C GLN A 53 -2.06 -20.12 -14.55
N GLU A 54 -2.55 -20.19 -13.31
CA GLU A 54 -2.71 -21.44 -12.58
C GLU A 54 -3.72 -22.37 -13.26
N VAL A 55 -4.88 -21.85 -13.67
CA VAL A 55 -5.88 -22.60 -14.46
C VAL A 55 -5.33 -23.05 -15.82
N MET A 56 -4.59 -22.19 -16.54
CA MET A 56 -3.96 -22.57 -17.82
C MET A 56 -2.92 -23.69 -17.65
N LYS A 57 -2.17 -23.68 -16.53
CA LYS A 57 -1.21 -24.74 -16.19
C LYS A 57 -1.93 -26.07 -15.90
N GLU A 58 -3.02 -26.04 -15.13
CA GLU A 58 -3.84 -27.24 -14.85
C GLU A 58 -4.46 -27.82 -16.13
N LEU A 59 -4.93 -26.96 -17.03
CA LEU A 59 -5.52 -27.37 -18.31
C LEU A 59 -4.49 -27.80 -19.36
N GLY A 60 -3.18 -27.78 -19.04
CA GLY A 60 -2.12 -28.21 -19.95
C GLY A 60 -1.82 -27.22 -21.08
N TYR A 61 -2.30 -25.97 -20.99
CA TYR A 61 -1.98 -24.91 -21.95
C TYR A 61 -0.64 -24.21 -21.65
N GLY A 62 0.10 -24.65 -20.63
CA GLY A 62 1.42 -24.12 -20.26
C GLY A 62 2.56 -25.02 -20.72
N SER A 63 3.25 -24.63 -21.81
CA SER A 63 4.63 -25.03 -22.12
C SER A 63 5.60 -23.98 -21.61
#